data_AF-A0A7D5QKA6-F1
#
_entry.id   AF-A0A7D5QKA6-F1
#
_cell.length_a   1.000
_cell.length_b   1.000
_cell.length_c   1.000
_cell.angle_alpha   90.00
_cell.angle_beta   90.00
_cell.angle_gamma   90.00
#
_symmetry.space_group_name_H-M   'P 1'
#
loop_
_entity.id
_entity.type
_entity.pdbx_description
1 polymer ?
#
loop_
_entity_poly.entity_id
_entity_poly.type
_entity_poly.pdbx_seq_one_letter_code
_entity_poly.pdbx_strand_id
1 'polypeptide(L)'
;MSGRTHRGVSKVGLTVGFLALLGAVLLVRRSSPVGYELSVYRGTDPIVWACLGLALATGVGAALATDRSDRVSDAGLLLTGAAVFVVATLPLLRGYYFYGAGDSLSHLGWTRELAAGSLAPVDLLYPGIHSTAVFLGELTGLPLRVALVLVVLGCYTLVFLLFVPLCVRLLDGSRLALTLGVLAALLFAPINGVSVHPNAHPASQAILFFPFVLYLVLRYSTRPWRKSAAEFAGPEDRDRVTAVGILLAIASTAVVLVHPQQALNVVLFFVAIVTVQAVYRRWRRDHPVATHRPLYAQTALVVVAFLMWAPRFERVQGAVVSTVSSVLLEGPSAGTVVASKSVSLVAIGGSLPVLFAKLFLPALVLSLFAAGLILALVTGRMRDERSEAASLMLYLAAALVPLFGVFLLLVASSAGDMYFRYHGFIMVPVTILGAVAMARAVRSLEGPRRRTGVRIALVAAFLILLPVGAAALHSSPYVYQPTQHVPESQVEGYASAFDHGEAGVEWVGIRTGPRRYVDADYGTEHARTTLEFPGYREPVGEAVFQRGNYTERFDEDRYMAVTDSAYEREVTLYDGFRYGEAGFRSLETTPGVNKVRANDGFRLYRIDGAGR
;
A
#
# COMPACT_ATOMS: atom_id res chain seq x y z
N MET A 1 -43.45 17.55 4.09
CA MET A 1 -43.33 17.18 2.66
C MET A 1 -41.88 17.13 2.14
N SER A 2 -40.97 18.03 2.55
CA SER A 2 -39.55 18.07 2.08
C SER A 2 -38.72 16.78 2.27
N GLY A 3 -38.91 16.03 3.36
CA GLY A 3 -38.11 14.81 3.61
C GLY A 3 -38.40 13.63 2.66
N ARG A 4 -39.63 13.50 2.13
CA ARG A 4 -39.99 12.40 1.20
C ARG A 4 -39.42 12.62 -0.21
N THR A 5 -39.39 13.85 -0.69
CA THR A 5 -38.85 14.20 -2.01
C THR A 5 -37.34 14.03 -2.07
N HIS A 6 -36.59 14.49 -1.05
CA HIS A 6 -35.14 14.24 -0.96
C HIS A 6 -34.78 12.75 -0.94
N ARG A 7 -35.59 11.94 -0.27
CA ARG A 7 -35.40 10.48 -0.22
C ARG A 7 -35.69 9.81 -1.56
N GLY A 8 -36.73 10.24 -2.26
CA GLY A 8 -37.04 9.76 -3.62
C GLY A 8 -35.90 10.05 -4.60
N VAL A 9 -35.40 11.29 -4.60
CA VAL A 9 -34.25 11.70 -5.45
C VAL A 9 -33.00 10.89 -5.11
N SER A 10 -32.72 10.66 -3.83
CA SER A 10 -31.56 9.86 -3.42
C SER A 10 -31.67 8.40 -3.87
N LYS A 11 -32.85 7.79 -3.82
CA LYS A 11 -33.07 6.42 -4.29
C LYS A 11 -32.86 6.29 -5.80
N VAL A 12 -33.44 7.20 -6.58
CA VAL A 12 -33.25 7.22 -8.04
C VAL A 12 -31.78 7.43 -8.38
N GLY A 13 -31.12 8.39 -7.72
CA GLY A 13 -29.69 8.65 -7.89
C GLY A 13 -28.83 7.42 -7.57
N LEU A 14 -29.13 6.70 -6.49
CA LEU A 14 -28.42 5.46 -6.15
C LEU A 14 -28.66 4.35 -7.16
N THR A 15 -29.88 4.15 -7.65
CA THR A 15 -30.15 3.17 -8.71
C THR A 15 -29.32 3.47 -9.94
N VAL A 16 -29.31 4.73 -10.39
CA VAL A 16 -28.46 5.18 -11.50
C VAL A 16 -26.98 4.95 -11.20
N GLY A 17 -26.53 5.26 -9.99
CA GLY A 17 -25.15 5.05 -9.56
C GLY A 17 -24.72 3.57 -9.55
N PHE A 18 -25.56 2.66 -9.06
CA PHE A 18 -25.29 1.22 -9.10
C PHE A 18 -25.30 0.66 -10.53
N LEU A 19 -26.20 1.13 -11.40
CA LEU A 19 -26.20 0.77 -12.81
C LEU A 19 -24.93 1.29 -13.52
N ALA A 20 -24.49 2.51 -13.19
CA ALA A 20 -23.24 3.06 -13.69
C ALA A 20 -22.03 2.24 -13.21
N LEU A 21 -21.98 1.86 -11.93
CA LEU A 21 -20.93 0.98 -11.40
C LEU A 21 -20.91 -0.38 -12.11
N LEU A 22 -22.08 -0.99 -12.32
CA LEU A 22 -22.19 -2.25 -13.07
C LEU A 22 -21.67 -2.08 -14.51
N GLY A 23 -22.08 -1.00 -15.19
CA GLY A 23 -21.59 -0.64 -16.53
C GLY A 23 -20.07 -0.49 -16.56
N ALA A 24 -19.49 0.23 -15.60
CA ALA A 24 -18.04 0.39 -15.47
C ALA A 24 -17.31 -0.96 -15.36
N VAL A 25 -17.77 -1.86 -14.48
CA VAL A 25 -17.16 -3.19 -14.30
C VAL A 25 -17.24 -4.02 -15.59
N LEU A 26 -18.40 -4.02 -16.26
CA LEU A 26 -18.58 -4.76 -17.52
C LEU A 26 -17.71 -4.21 -18.66
N LEU A 27 -17.58 -2.88 -18.75
CA LEU A 27 -16.74 -2.21 -19.77
C LEU A 27 -15.24 -2.46 -19.53
N VAL A 28 -14.80 -2.39 -18.26
CA VAL A 28 -13.41 -2.74 -17.90
C VAL A 28 -13.11 -4.18 -18.30
N ARG A 29 -14.03 -5.11 -18.02
CA ARG A 29 -13.78 -6.53 -18.32
C ARG A 29 -13.72 -6.82 -19.84
N ARG A 30 -14.43 -6.05 -20.66
CA ARG A 30 -14.41 -6.16 -22.12
C ARG A 30 -13.17 -5.55 -22.78
N SER A 31 -12.45 -4.66 -22.07
CA SER A 31 -11.28 -3.94 -22.58
C SER A 31 -9.97 -4.51 -22.02
N SER A 32 -9.75 -5.81 -22.24
CA SER A 32 -8.48 -6.44 -21.86
C SER A 32 -7.33 -5.93 -22.73
N PRO A 33 -6.14 -5.65 -22.17
CA PRO A 33 -5.02 -5.14 -22.94
C PRO A 33 -4.42 -6.21 -23.85
N VAL A 34 -4.00 -5.82 -25.06
CA VAL A 34 -3.29 -6.70 -26.02
C VAL A 34 -1.78 -6.75 -25.76
N GLY A 35 -1.23 -5.73 -25.08
CA GLY A 35 0.19 -5.62 -24.77
C GLY A 35 0.44 -4.74 -23.55
N TYR A 36 1.68 -4.27 -23.40
CA TYR A 36 2.02 -3.35 -22.32
C TYR A 36 1.19 -2.05 -22.43
N GLU A 37 0.65 -1.62 -21.29
CA GLU A 37 -0.01 -0.32 -21.20
C GLU A 37 0.95 0.58 -20.44
N LEU A 38 1.19 1.84 -20.82
CA LEU A 38 2.02 2.74 -20.01
C LEU A 38 1.27 3.27 -18.77
N SER A 39 -0.07 3.32 -18.85
CA SER A 39 -0.94 3.85 -17.80
C SER A 39 -2.22 3.04 -17.72
N VAL A 40 -2.49 2.45 -16.56
CA VAL A 40 -3.77 1.77 -16.29
C VAL A 40 -4.95 2.74 -16.42
N TYR A 41 -4.73 4.03 -16.13
CA TYR A 41 -5.79 5.04 -16.21
C TYR A 41 -6.11 5.45 -17.64
N ARG A 42 -5.09 5.70 -18.47
CA ARG A 42 -5.29 6.07 -19.89
C ARG A 42 -5.68 4.87 -20.76
N GLY A 43 -5.24 3.66 -20.41
CA GLY A 43 -5.67 2.42 -21.07
C GLY A 43 -7.13 2.03 -20.76
N THR A 44 -7.74 2.65 -19.76
CA THR A 44 -9.15 2.44 -19.42
C THR A 44 -10.04 3.45 -20.14
N ASP A 45 -11.09 2.95 -20.79
CA ASP A 45 -12.05 3.75 -21.56
C ASP A 45 -12.61 4.95 -20.74
N PRO A 46 -12.62 6.18 -21.30
CA PRO A 46 -13.21 7.36 -20.65
C PRO A 46 -14.63 7.16 -20.10
N ILE A 47 -15.46 6.32 -20.73
CA ILE A 47 -16.81 6.01 -20.28
C ILE A 47 -16.79 5.33 -18.90
N VAL A 48 -15.80 4.47 -18.63
CA VAL A 48 -15.63 3.85 -17.30
C VAL A 48 -15.43 4.92 -16.25
N TRP A 49 -14.60 5.93 -16.52
CA TRP A 49 -14.36 7.04 -15.58
C TRP A 49 -15.61 7.90 -15.38
N ALA A 50 -16.39 8.14 -16.42
CA ALA A 50 -17.68 8.84 -16.31
C ALA A 50 -18.67 8.04 -15.44
N CYS A 51 -18.76 6.74 -15.64
CA CYS A 51 -19.60 5.83 -14.84
C CYS A 51 -19.17 5.80 -13.37
N LEU A 52 -17.87 5.65 -13.09
CA LEU A 52 -17.33 5.68 -11.73
C LEU A 52 -17.53 7.06 -11.07
N GLY A 53 -17.33 8.15 -11.82
CA GLY A 53 -17.60 9.51 -11.36
C GLY A 53 -19.06 9.72 -10.96
N LEU A 54 -20.00 9.20 -11.75
CA LEU A 54 -21.44 9.24 -11.43
C LEU A 54 -21.78 8.41 -10.20
N ALA A 55 -21.21 7.20 -10.07
CA ALA A 55 -21.35 6.36 -8.89
C ALA A 55 -20.81 7.05 -7.62
N LEU A 56 -19.65 7.71 -7.72
CA LEU A 56 -19.07 8.49 -6.61
C LEU A 56 -19.93 9.70 -6.24
N ALA A 57 -20.38 10.49 -7.22
CA ALA A 57 -21.22 11.67 -7.00
C ALA A 57 -22.52 11.32 -6.27
N THR A 58 -23.23 10.29 -6.75
CA THR A 58 -24.49 9.83 -6.16
C THR A 58 -24.28 9.13 -4.82
N GLY A 59 -23.24 8.31 -4.68
CA GLY A 59 -22.91 7.60 -3.44
C GLY A 59 -22.49 8.53 -2.30
N VAL A 60 -21.53 9.43 -2.53
CA VAL A 60 -21.05 10.41 -1.53
C VAL A 60 -22.18 11.37 -1.15
N GLY A 61 -22.94 11.83 -2.14
CA GLY A 61 -24.12 12.67 -1.93
C GLY A 61 -25.14 11.98 -1.03
N ALA A 62 -25.55 10.75 -1.35
CA ALA A 62 -26.51 9.99 -0.56
C ALA A 62 -26.00 9.69 0.87
N ALA A 63 -24.72 9.35 1.00
CA ALA A 63 -24.08 9.04 2.29
C ALA A 63 -24.09 10.22 3.26
N LEU A 64 -23.88 11.46 2.76
CA LEU A 64 -23.79 12.67 3.60
C LEU A 64 -25.09 13.49 3.68
N ALA A 65 -25.99 13.37 2.68
CA ALA A 65 -27.22 14.16 2.60
C ALA A 65 -28.40 13.58 3.38
N THR A 66 -28.50 12.25 3.51
CA THR A 66 -29.67 11.59 4.13
C THR A 66 -29.55 11.45 5.64
N ASP A 67 -30.70 11.28 6.31
CA ASP A 67 -30.72 10.99 7.74
C ASP A 67 -30.06 9.64 8.01
N ARG A 68 -29.16 9.66 8.99
CA ARG A 68 -28.07 8.68 9.12
C ARG A 68 -28.54 7.28 9.52
N SER A 69 -29.79 7.11 9.94
CA SER A 69 -30.39 5.82 10.26
C SER A 69 -31.04 5.11 9.06
N ASP A 70 -31.00 5.73 7.88
CA ASP A 70 -31.66 5.21 6.68
C ASP A 70 -30.75 4.29 5.87
N ARG A 71 -31.32 3.20 5.34
CA ARG A 71 -30.63 2.25 4.44
C ARG A 71 -30.08 2.92 3.18
N VAL A 72 -30.60 4.11 2.84
CA VAL A 72 -30.11 4.95 1.74
C VAL A 72 -28.68 5.44 1.98
N SER A 73 -28.33 5.82 3.22
CA SER A 73 -26.96 6.22 3.57
C SER A 73 -25.99 5.03 3.48
N ASP A 74 -26.41 3.86 3.98
CA ASP A 74 -25.63 2.62 3.91
C ASP A 74 -25.42 2.17 2.46
N ALA A 75 -26.45 2.26 1.61
CA ALA A 75 -26.34 1.99 0.18
C ALA A 75 -25.42 2.98 -0.54
N GLY A 76 -25.44 4.26 -0.15
CA GLY A 76 -24.50 5.27 -0.66
C GLY A 76 -23.05 4.95 -0.30
N LEU A 77 -22.80 4.54 0.95
CA LEU A 77 -21.46 4.10 1.38
C LEU A 77 -20.99 2.86 0.64
N LEU A 78 -21.87 1.87 0.44
CA LEU A 78 -21.56 0.67 -0.34
C LEU A 78 -21.21 1.03 -1.78
N LEU A 79 -21.99 1.91 -2.41
CA LEU A 79 -21.75 2.37 -3.78
C LEU A 79 -20.40 3.09 -3.90
N THR A 80 -20.11 4.05 -3.01
CA THR A 80 -18.83 4.78 -3.01
C THR A 80 -17.66 3.84 -2.74
N GLY A 81 -17.80 2.94 -1.76
CA GLY A 81 -16.80 1.93 -1.44
C GLY A 81 -16.49 1.02 -2.62
N ALA A 82 -17.53 0.49 -3.26
CA ALA A 82 -17.39 -0.38 -4.42
C ALA A 82 -16.78 0.34 -5.63
N ALA A 83 -17.14 1.60 -5.88
CA ALA A 83 -16.57 2.39 -6.98
C ALA A 83 -15.05 2.60 -6.82
N VAL A 84 -14.57 2.95 -5.62
CA VAL A 84 -13.13 3.08 -5.37
C VAL A 84 -12.45 1.71 -5.33
N PHE A 85 -13.12 0.67 -4.81
CA PHE A 85 -12.58 -0.68 -4.82
C PHE A 85 -12.34 -1.20 -6.24
N VAL A 86 -13.23 -0.90 -7.19
CA VAL A 86 -13.01 -1.18 -8.62
C VAL A 86 -11.73 -0.54 -9.14
N VAL A 87 -11.40 0.70 -8.73
CA VAL A 87 -10.13 1.33 -9.08
C VAL A 87 -8.95 0.62 -8.42
N ALA A 88 -9.06 0.25 -7.14
CA ALA A 88 -8.01 -0.48 -6.43
C ALA A 88 -7.71 -1.85 -7.04
N THR A 89 -8.73 -2.57 -7.51
CA THR A 89 -8.60 -3.88 -8.17
C THR A 89 -8.56 -3.80 -9.69
N LEU A 90 -8.36 -2.61 -10.26
CA LEU A 90 -8.42 -2.40 -11.70
C LEU A 90 -7.47 -3.33 -12.49
N PRO A 91 -6.21 -3.58 -12.06
CA PRO A 91 -5.34 -4.56 -12.73
C PRO A 91 -5.95 -5.97 -12.84
N LEU A 92 -6.66 -6.43 -11.80
CA LEU A 92 -7.34 -7.74 -11.81
C LEU A 92 -8.53 -7.73 -12.77
N LEU A 93 -9.35 -6.67 -12.74
CA LEU A 93 -10.55 -6.56 -13.58
C LEU A 93 -10.19 -6.46 -15.07
N ARG A 94 -9.11 -5.73 -15.40
CA ARG A 94 -8.54 -5.62 -16.75
C ARG A 94 -7.92 -6.92 -17.26
N GLY A 95 -7.71 -7.92 -16.39
CA GLY A 95 -7.12 -9.19 -16.79
C GLY A 95 -5.63 -9.11 -17.07
N TYR A 96 -4.89 -8.24 -16.36
CA TYR A 96 -3.44 -8.22 -16.45
C TYR A 96 -2.88 -9.60 -16.09
N TYR A 97 -1.90 -10.08 -16.86
CA TYR A 97 -1.26 -11.37 -16.59
C TYR A 97 -0.60 -11.36 -15.20
N PHE A 98 0.12 -10.28 -14.88
CA PHE A 98 0.60 -9.99 -13.54
C PHE A 98 0.71 -8.47 -13.30
N TYR A 99 0.70 -8.06 -12.03
CA TYR A 99 0.83 -6.66 -11.64
C TYR A 99 1.93 -6.47 -10.59
N GLY A 100 3.00 -5.77 -10.99
CA GLY A 100 4.23 -5.59 -10.23
C GLY A 100 5.46 -6.04 -11.02
N ALA A 101 6.02 -5.18 -11.88
CA ALA A 101 7.19 -5.51 -12.72
C ALA A 101 8.53 -5.52 -11.96
N GLY A 102 8.57 -4.97 -10.75
CA GLY A 102 9.75 -4.90 -9.90
C GLY A 102 9.90 -6.10 -8.96
N ASP A 103 10.05 -5.83 -7.65
CA ASP A 103 10.19 -6.86 -6.61
C ASP A 103 9.04 -7.87 -6.57
N SER A 104 7.84 -7.48 -7.02
CA SER A 104 6.67 -8.37 -7.01
C SER A 104 6.84 -9.62 -7.86
N LEU A 105 7.63 -9.59 -8.94
CA LEU A 105 7.98 -10.81 -9.70
C LEU A 105 8.85 -11.77 -8.88
N SER A 106 9.74 -11.25 -8.03
CA SER A 106 10.46 -12.06 -7.06
C SER A 106 9.52 -12.61 -5.97
N HIS A 107 8.48 -11.88 -5.59
CA HIS A 107 7.43 -12.42 -4.72
C HIS A 107 6.65 -13.56 -5.38
N LEU A 108 6.43 -13.50 -6.70
CA LEU A 108 5.85 -14.62 -7.43
C LEU A 108 6.77 -15.84 -7.42
N GLY A 109 8.07 -15.66 -7.63
CA GLY A 109 9.09 -16.72 -7.54
C GLY A 109 9.08 -17.44 -6.20
N TRP A 110 9.20 -16.71 -5.09
CA TRP A 110 9.08 -17.29 -3.74
C TRP A 110 7.75 -18.00 -3.52
N THR A 111 6.64 -17.47 -4.04
CA THR A 111 5.31 -18.11 -3.92
C THR A 111 5.28 -19.46 -4.64
N ARG A 112 5.93 -19.56 -5.80
CA ARG A 112 6.06 -20.83 -6.56
C ARG A 112 6.92 -21.84 -5.80
N GLU A 113 8.04 -21.40 -5.22
CA GLU A 113 8.93 -22.28 -4.44
C GLU A 113 8.26 -22.80 -3.16
N LEU A 114 7.47 -21.96 -2.47
CA LEU A 114 6.66 -22.42 -1.34
C LEU A 114 5.62 -23.47 -1.76
N ALA A 115 4.92 -23.24 -2.88
CA ALA A 115 3.93 -24.19 -3.39
C ALA A 115 4.56 -25.51 -3.86
N ALA A 116 5.77 -25.45 -4.41
CA ALA A 116 6.53 -26.63 -4.83
C ALA A 116 7.19 -27.39 -3.66
N GLY A 117 7.22 -26.80 -2.46
CA GLY A 117 7.92 -27.35 -1.29
C GLY A 117 9.45 -27.24 -1.35
N SER A 118 10.00 -26.52 -2.34
CA SER A 118 11.45 -26.29 -2.46
C SER A 118 11.96 -25.18 -1.52
N LEU A 119 11.07 -24.35 -1.01
CA LEU A 119 11.35 -23.35 0.04
C LEU A 119 10.41 -23.57 1.22
N ALA A 120 10.96 -23.66 2.44
CA ALA A 120 10.12 -23.73 3.63
C ALA A 120 9.66 -22.31 4.03
N PRO A 121 8.39 -22.13 4.50
CA PRO A 121 7.92 -20.82 4.96
C PRO A 121 8.77 -20.19 6.08
N VAL A 122 9.44 -21.00 6.89
CA VAL A 122 10.29 -20.56 8.01
C VAL A 122 11.65 -19.99 7.58
N ASP A 123 12.06 -20.27 6.34
CA ASP A 123 13.31 -19.80 5.75
C ASP A 123 13.10 -18.53 4.91
N LEU A 124 11.84 -18.12 4.72
CA LEU A 124 11.48 -16.87 4.08
C LEU A 124 11.27 -15.78 5.14
N LEU A 125 11.87 -14.61 4.95
CA LEU A 125 11.79 -13.48 5.91
C LEU A 125 10.34 -13.04 6.23
N TYR A 126 9.46 -13.08 5.22
CA TYR A 126 8.10 -12.57 5.31
C TYR A 126 7.09 -13.47 4.56
N PRO A 127 6.83 -14.70 5.04
CA PRO A 127 6.05 -15.70 4.31
C PRO A 127 4.55 -15.40 4.24
N GLY A 128 4.06 -14.39 4.96
CA GLY A 128 2.63 -14.17 5.18
C GLY A 128 1.82 -13.98 3.89
N ILE A 129 2.26 -13.11 2.98
CA ILE A 129 1.50 -12.86 1.74
C ILE A 129 1.57 -14.06 0.78
N HIS A 130 2.72 -14.74 0.74
CA HIS A 130 2.99 -15.87 -0.15
C HIS A 130 2.20 -17.10 0.28
N SER A 131 2.27 -17.45 1.57
CA SER A 131 1.53 -18.60 2.12
C SER A 131 0.02 -18.42 1.99
N THR A 132 -0.47 -17.18 2.17
CA THR A 132 -1.89 -16.86 1.93
C THR A 132 -2.26 -17.01 0.45
N ALA A 133 -1.37 -16.64 -0.47
CA ALA A 133 -1.58 -16.79 -1.91
C ALA A 133 -1.56 -18.26 -2.35
N VAL A 134 -0.66 -19.09 -1.80
CA VAL A 134 -0.65 -20.54 -2.02
C VAL A 134 -1.95 -21.16 -1.55
N PHE A 135 -2.34 -20.91 -0.29
CA PHE A 135 -3.59 -21.41 0.27
C PHE A 135 -4.81 -21.02 -0.58
N LEU A 136 -4.88 -19.76 -1.01
CA LEU A 136 -5.98 -19.28 -1.84
C LEU A 136 -5.96 -19.94 -3.23
N GLY A 137 -4.79 -20.06 -3.85
CA GLY A 137 -4.61 -20.71 -5.15
C GLY A 137 -5.06 -22.17 -5.12
N GLU A 138 -4.64 -22.93 -4.12
CA GLU A 138 -5.07 -24.32 -3.91
C GLU A 138 -6.57 -24.44 -3.65
N LEU A 139 -7.13 -23.58 -2.79
CA LEU A 139 -8.55 -23.60 -2.44
C LEU A 139 -9.47 -23.29 -3.63
N THR A 140 -9.04 -22.38 -4.52
CA THR A 140 -9.87 -21.84 -5.60
C THR A 140 -9.53 -22.38 -6.98
N GLY A 141 -8.40 -23.08 -7.14
CA GLY A 141 -7.84 -23.46 -8.44
C GLY A 141 -7.27 -22.29 -9.25
N LEU A 142 -7.15 -21.09 -8.66
CA LEU A 142 -6.58 -19.94 -9.36
C LEU A 142 -5.06 -20.10 -9.53
N PRO A 143 -4.48 -19.69 -10.68
CA PRO A 143 -3.04 -19.63 -10.84
C PRO A 143 -2.39 -18.76 -9.76
N LEU A 144 -1.23 -19.17 -9.22
CA LEU A 144 -0.52 -18.46 -8.14
C LEU A 144 -0.29 -16.97 -8.45
N ARG A 145 -0.04 -16.62 -9.72
CA ARG A 145 0.10 -15.22 -10.16
C ARG A 145 -1.17 -14.39 -9.92
N VAL A 146 -2.35 -14.98 -10.12
CA VAL A 146 -3.64 -14.34 -9.89
C VAL A 146 -3.96 -14.33 -8.40
N ALA A 147 -3.75 -15.45 -7.70
CA ALA A 147 -3.98 -15.57 -6.27
C ALA A 147 -3.15 -14.55 -5.47
N LEU A 148 -1.87 -14.38 -5.80
CA LEU A 148 -0.99 -13.40 -5.16
C LEU A 148 -1.50 -11.97 -5.36
N VAL A 149 -1.84 -11.58 -6.59
CA VAL A 149 -2.39 -10.24 -6.87
C VAL A 149 -3.74 -10.04 -6.17
N LEU A 150 -4.60 -11.05 -6.13
CA LEU A 150 -5.90 -11.00 -5.43
C LEU A 150 -5.75 -10.84 -3.92
N VAL A 151 -4.80 -11.54 -3.30
CA VAL A 151 -4.48 -11.38 -1.87
C VAL A 151 -4.06 -9.93 -1.59
N VAL A 152 -3.12 -9.39 -2.37
CA VAL A 152 -2.51 -8.08 -2.07
C VAL A 152 -3.39 -6.89 -2.45
N LEU A 153 -4.08 -6.95 -3.60
CA LEU A 153 -4.96 -5.86 -4.08
C LEU A 153 -6.40 -5.98 -3.60
N GLY A 154 -6.89 -7.20 -3.38
CA GLY A 154 -8.26 -7.47 -2.95
C GLY A 154 -8.35 -7.60 -1.43
N CYS A 155 -7.79 -8.69 -0.88
CA CYS A 155 -8.02 -9.07 0.52
C CYS A 155 -7.50 -8.02 1.52
N TYR A 156 -6.23 -7.61 1.42
CA TYR A 156 -5.66 -6.62 2.35
C TYR A 156 -6.33 -5.24 2.21
N THR A 157 -6.72 -4.86 1.00
CA THR A 157 -7.50 -3.63 0.74
C THR A 157 -8.87 -3.68 1.44
N LEU A 158 -9.59 -4.79 1.34
CA LEU A 158 -10.88 -4.96 2.03
C LEU A 158 -10.73 -4.94 3.55
N VAL A 159 -9.68 -5.56 4.09
CA VAL A 159 -9.35 -5.48 5.53
C VAL A 159 -9.17 -4.02 5.95
N PHE A 160 -8.39 -3.24 5.19
CA PHE A 160 -8.18 -1.82 5.46
C PHE A 160 -9.49 -1.03 5.42
N LEU A 161 -10.26 -1.17 4.34
CA LEU A 161 -11.53 -0.46 4.14
C LEU A 161 -12.60 -0.83 5.18
N LEU A 162 -12.55 -2.04 5.74
CA LEU A 162 -13.46 -2.49 6.79
C LEU A 162 -13.03 -1.98 8.17
N PHE A 163 -11.75 -2.13 8.54
CA PHE A 163 -11.34 -1.93 9.93
C PHE A 163 -11.00 -0.48 10.28
N VAL A 164 -10.65 0.38 9.32
CA VAL A 164 -10.53 1.83 9.55
C VAL A 164 -11.85 2.44 10.06
N PRO A 165 -12.99 2.32 9.35
CA PRO A 165 -14.26 2.88 9.83
C PRO A 165 -14.75 2.22 11.12
N LEU A 166 -14.45 0.93 11.35
CA LEU A 166 -14.77 0.28 12.63
C LEU A 166 -13.96 0.85 13.80
N CYS A 167 -12.69 1.19 13.60
CA CYS A 167 -11.90 1.93 14.60
C CYS A 167 -12.52 3.30 14.87
N VAL A 168 -12.87 4.05 13.82
CA VAL A 168 -13.52 5.37 13.96
C VAL A 168 -14.85 5.26 14.72
N ARG A 169 -15.63 4.22 14.45
CA ARG A 169 -16.90 3.93 15.15
C ARG A 169 -16.69 3.63 16.62
N LEU A 170 -15.63 2.90 16.99
CA LEU A 170 -15.29 2.65 18.40
C LEU A 170 -14.90 3.94 19.12
N LEU A 171 -14.18 4.83 18.44
CA LEU A 171 -13.68 6.07 19.04
C LEU A 171 -14.77 7.13 19.24
N ASP A 172 -15.76 7.22 18.35
CA ASP A 172 -16.71 8.33 18.37
C ASP A 172 -18.18 7.92 18.60
N GLY A 173 -18.54 6.67 18.27
CA GLY A 173 -19.89 6.15 18.45
C GLY A 173 -20.97 6.79 17.57
N SER A 174 -20.67 7.82 16.76
CA SER A 174 -21.64 8.43 15.85
C SER A 174 -21.65 7.78 14.47
N ARG A 175 -22.82 7.80 13.81
CA ARG A 175 -22.93 7.31 12.43
C ARG A 175 -22.19 8.21 11.45
N LEU A 176 -22.14 9.52 11.71
CA LEU A 176 -21.35 10.45 10.91
C LEU A 176 -19.87 10.07 10.92
N ALA A 177 -19.32 9.74 12.10
CA ALA A 177 -17.93 9.32 12.20
C ALA A 177 -17.69 8.03 11.40
N LEU A 178 -18.60 7.06 11.44
CA LEU A 178 -18.52 5.89 10.58
C LEU A 178 -18.48 6.28 9.09
N THR A 179 -19.41 7.13 8.63
CA THR A 179 -19.45 7.61 7.25
C THR A 179 -18.14 8.30 6.84
N LEU A 180 -17.64 9.22 7.66
CA LEU A 180 -16.38 9.92 7.40
C LEU A 180 -15.16 8.99 7.54
N GLY A 181 -15.24 7.95 8.35
CA GLY A 181 -14.23 6.90 8.45
C GLY A 181 -14.15 6.07 7.18
N VAL A 182 -15.29 5.73 6.56
CA VAL A 182 -15.33 5.07 5.25
C VAL A 182 -14.72 5.99 4.20
N LEU A 183 -15.19 7.24 4.10
CA LEU A 183 -14.69 8.19 3.10
C LEU A 183 -13.19 8.48 3.28
N ALA A 184 -12.69 8.57 4.52
CA ALA A 184 -11.27 8.75 4.80
C ALA A 184 -10.44 7.50 4.44
N ALA A 185 -10.96 6.29 4.69
CA ALA A 185 -10.30 5.04 4.27
C ALA A 185 -10.18 4.96 2.74
N LEU A 186 -11.20 5.38 2.01
CA LEU A 186 -11.21 5.37 0.53
C LEU A 186 -10.17 6.32 -0.10
N LEU A 187 -9.56 7.22 0.68
CA LEU A 187 -8.45 8.05 0.21
C LEU A 187 -7.12 7.30 0.15
N PHE A 188 -7.03 6.09 0.74
CA PHE A 188 -5.80 5.28 0.79
C PHE A 188 -4.54 6.05 1.23
N ALA A 189 -4.69 6.98 2.17
CA ALA A 189 -3.59 7.84 2.62
C ALA A 189 -2.27 7.13 3.03
N PRO A 190 -2.28 5.86 3.51
CA PRO A 190 -1.05 5.09 3.71
C PRO A 190 -0.25 4.77 2.44
N ILE A 191 -0.91 4.65 1.29
CA ILE A 191 -0.29 4.33 -0.01
C ILE A 191 0.27 5.63 -0.60
N ASN A 192 1.59 5.78 -0.55
CA ASN A 192 2.27 7.01 -0.98
C ASN A 192 2.95 6.91 -2.35
N GLY A 193 2.96 5.74 -2.99
CA GLY A 193 3.56 5.55 -4.31
C GLY A 193 5.09 5.67 -4.36
N VAL A 194 5.75 5.91 -3.22
CA VAL A 194 7.21 6.02 -3.10
C VAL A 194 7.81 4.77 -2.47
N SER A 195 7.26 4.32 -1.33
CA SER A 195 7.71 3.09 -0.66
C SER A 195 6.58 2.27 -0.05
N VAL A 196 5.34 2.69 -0.30
CA VAL A 196 4.13 1.92 -0.03
C VAL A 196 3.31 1.89 -1.31
N HIS A 197 3.18 0.70 -1.87
CA HIS A 197 2.62 0.44 -3.20
C HIS A 197 1.48 -0.58 -3.12
N PRO A 198 0.48 -0.51 -4.02
CA PRO A 198 -0.57 -1.51 -4.15
C PRO A 198 -0.11 -2.66 -5.06
N ASN A 199 0.94 -3.38 -4.68
CA ASN A 199 1.39 -4.59 -5.35
C ASN A 199 1.97 -5.56 -4.30
N ALA A 200 2.51 -6.70 -4.73
CA ALA A 200 3.17 -7.63 -3.81
C ALA A 200 4.43 -6.96 -3.25
N HIS A 201 4.27 -6.42 -2.04
CA HIS A 201 5.26 -5.68 -1.27
C HIS A 201 4.85 -5.83 0.21
N PRO A 202 5.33 -6.86 0.93
CA PRO A 202 4.76 -7.28 2.20
C PRO A 202 4.67 -6.19 3.27
N ALA A 203 5.55 -5.18 3.24
CA ALA A 203 5.44 -3.99 4.08
C ALA A 203 4.13 -3.21 3.84
N SER A 204 3.71 -3.03 2.58
CA SER A 204 2.41 -2.41 2.25
C SER A 204 1.26 -3.23 2.83
N GLN A 205 1.30 -4.56 2.67
CA GLN A 205 0.23 -5.43 3.17
C GLN A 205 0.15 -5.41 4.70
N ALA A 206 1.28 -5.40 5.41
CA ALA A 206 1.29 -5.23 6.86
C ALA A 206 0.69 -3.88 7.31
N ILE A 207 0.95 -2.78 6.57
CA ILE A 207 0.34 -1.47 6.84
C ILE A 207 -1.18 -1.52 6.63
N LEU A 208 -1.66 -2.13 5.55
CA LEU A 208 -3.10 -2.27 5.27
C LEU A 208 -3.80 -3.25 6.22
N PHE A 209 -3.07 -4.18 6.82
CA PHE A 209 -3.57 -5.09 7.85
C PHE A 209 -3.63 -4.45 9.24
N PHE A 210 -2.78 -3.47 9.53
CA PHE A 210 -2.69 -2.84 10.85
C PHE A 210 -4.01 -2.31 11.43
N PRO A 211 -4.97 -1.72 10.66
CA PRO A 211 -6.27 -1.32 11.20
C PRO A 211 -7.04 -2.46 11.87
N PHE A 212 -6.89 -3.71 11.40
CA PHE A 212 -7.51 -4.87 12.04
C PHE A 212 -6.92 -5.13 13.42
N VAL A 213 -5.59 -5.13 13.53
CA VAL A 213 -4.89 -5.25 14.81
C VAL A 213 -5.28 -4.10 15.74
N LEU A 214 -5.34 -2.87 15.22
CA LEU A 214 -5.73 -1.69 15.98
C LEU A 214 -7.17 -1.79 16.49
N TYR A 215 -8.11 -2.24 15.66
CA TYR A 215 -9.49 -2.48 16.08
C TYR A 215 -9.56 -3.47 17.25
N LEU A 216 -8.82 -4.57 17.19
CA LEU A 216 -8.74 -5.56 18.26
C LEU A 216 -8.11 -4.99 19.53
N VAL A 217 -7.04 -4.20 19.42
CA VAL A 217 -6.41 -3.49 20.55
C VAL A 217 -7.42 -2.58 21.25
N LEU A 218 -8.12 -1.74 20.47
CA LEU A 218 -9.11 -0.81 21.00
C LEU A 218 -10.26 -1.56 21.66
N ARG A 219 -10.80 -2.59 20.99
CA ARG A 219 -11.92 -3.39 21.50
C ARG A 219 -11.56 -4.22 22.72
N TYR A 220 -10.33 -4.71 22.81
CA TYR A 220 -9.82 -5.48 23.96
C TYR A 220 -9.63 -4.57 25.18
N SER A 221 -9.07 -3.37 24.96
CA SER A 221 -8.74 -2.43 26.03
C SER A 221 -9.97 -1.84 26.73
N THR A 222 -11.07 -1.66 26.01
CA THR A 222 -12.30 -1.05 26.52
C THR A 222 -13.17 -1.96 27.38
N ARG A 223 -12.93 -3.27 27.38
CA ARG A 223 -13.68 -4.17 28.27
C ARG A 223 -13.28 -3.88 29.73
N PRO A 224 -14.24 -3.60 30.64
CA PRO A 224 -13.93 -3.32 32.02
C PRO A 224 -13.16 -4.48 32.65
N TRP A 225 -11.93 -4.22 33.11
CA TRP A 225 -11.16 -5.20 33.87
C TRP A 225 -11.55 -5.22 35.36
N ARG A 226 -12.30 -4.20 35.82
CA ARG A 226 -12.43 -3.88 37.25
C ARG A 226 -13.83 -3.45 37.71
N LYS A 227 -14.89 -4.02 37.11
CA LYS A 227 -16.17 -4.26 37.80
C LYS A 227 -16.30 -5.79 37.83
N SER A 228 -16.14 -6.55 38.90
CA SER A 228 -16.03 -6.27 40.32
C SER A 228 -15.35 -7.47 40.98
N ALA A 229 -14.31 -7.28 41.80
CA ALA A 229 -13.84 -8.36 42.69
C ALA A 229 -14.80 -8.62 43.86
N ALA A 230 -15.82 -7.78 44.04
CA ALA A 230 -16.79 -7.86 45.13
C ALA A 230 -18.25 -8.07 44.68
N GLU A 231 -18.57 -8.00 43.38
CA GLU A 231 -19.97 -7.93 42.91
C GLU A 231 -20.28 -8.83 41.69
N PHE A 232 -19.31 -9.61 41.19
CA PHE A 232 -19.57 -10.66 40.20
C PHE A 232 -19.00 -12.00 40.68
N ALA A 233 -19.81 -12.71 41.45
CA ALA A 233 -19.64 -14.13 41.76
C ALA A 233 -20.33 -14.99 40.69
N GLY A 234 -20.08 -14.69 39.40
CA GLY A 234 -20.47 -15.53 38.28
C GLY A 234 -19.24 -16.29 37.73
N PRO A 235 -19.36 -17.58 37.36
CA PRO A 235 -18.25 -18.36 36.80
C PRO A 235 -17.68 -17.80 35.49
N GLU A 236 -18.46 -17.01 34.73
CA GLU A 236 -18.17 -16.64 33.33
C GLU A 236 -17.26 -15.41 33.15
N ASP A 237 -17.06 -14.56 34.18
CA ASP A 237 -16.29 -13.30 34.07
C ASP A 237 -14.84 -13.40 34.59
N ARG A 238 -14.38 -14.60 34.94
CA ARG A 238 -13.00 -14.86 35.40
C ARG A 238 -11.99 -15.14 34.28
N ASP A 239 -12.44 -15.18 33.03
CA ASP A 239 -11.60 -15.59 31.92
C ASP A 239 -10.59 -14.51 31.52
N ARG A 240 -9.37 -14.67 32.06
CA ARG A 240 -8.16 -13.94 31.65
C ARG A 240 -7.85 -14.10 30.17
N VAL A 241 -8.41 -15.12 29.51
CA VAL A 241 -8.31 -15.39 28.08
C VAL A 241 -9.67 -15.12 27.43
N THR A 242 -9.75 -14.16 26.51
CA THR A 242 -10.99 -13.88 25.76
C THR A 242 -10.80 -14.18 24.29
N ALA A 243 -11.87 -14.48 23.57
CA ALA A 243 -11.82 -14.66 22.11
C ALA A 243 -11.16 -13.47 21.39
N VAL A 244 -11.44 -12.23 21.83
CA VAL A 244 -10.79 -11.02 21.30
C VAL A 244 -9.30 -11.00 21.65
N GLY A 245 -8.92 -11.44 22.85
CA GLY A 245 -7.52 -11.55 23.26
C GLY A 245 -6.75 -12.62 22.47
N ILE A 246 -7.38 -13.78 22.19
CA ILE A 246 -6.79 -14.83 21.34
C ILE A 246 -6.62 -14.31 19.92
N LEU A 247 -7.66 -13.67 19.36
CA LEU A 247 -7.60 -13.12 18.01
C LEU A 247 -6.55 -12.00 17.91
N LEU A 248 -6.42 -11.15 18.94
CA LEU A 248 -5.38 -10.14 19.02
C LEU A 248 -3.98 -10.75 19.08
N ALA A 249 -3.79 -11.83 19.84
CA ALA A 249 -2.53 -12.57 19.91
C ALA A 249 -2.15 -13.16 18.54
N ILE A 250 -3.10 -13.81 17.87
CA ILE A 250 -2.91 -14.38 16.52
C ILE A 250 -2.61 -13.26 15.51
N ALA A 251 -3.42 -12.20 15.48
CA ALA A 251 -3.27 -11.12 14.50
C ALA A 251 -1.97 -10.34 14.70
N SER A 252 -1.58 -10.02 15.94
CA SER A 252 -0.32 -9.32 16.21
C SER A 252 0.91 -10.17 15.89
N THR A 253 0.86 -11.48 16.16
CA THR A 253 1.91 -12.42 15.76
C THR A 253 1.97 -12.56 14.24
N ALA A 254 0.82 -12.60 13.55
CA ALA A 254 0.77 -12.68 12.09
C ALA A 254 1.46 -11.48 11.42
N VAL A 255 1.39 -10.26 11.98
CA VAL A 255 2.13 -9.10 11.43
C VAL A 255 3.63 -9.35 11.35
N VAL A 256 4.22 -10.10 12.30
CA VAL A 256 5.64 -10.48 12.28
C VAL A 256 5.97 -11.27 11.02
N LEU A 257 5.10 -12.22 10.65
CA LEU A 257 5.24 -13.06 9.47
C LEU A 257 4.87 -12.35 8.16
N VAL A 258 4.03 -11.32 8.21
CA VAL A 258 3.74 -10.48 7.04
C VAL A 258 4.90 -9.54 6.75
N HIS A 259 5.41 -8.81 7.75
CA HIS A 259 6.61 -7.99 7.58
C HIS A 259 7.25 -7.56 8.92
N PRO A 260 8.49 -8.00 9.24
CA PRO A 260 9.14 -7.70 10.52
C PRO A 260 9.32 -6.21 10.82
N GLN A 261 9.68 -5.37 9.83
CA GLN A 261 9.81 -3.92 10.06
C GLN A 261 8.47 -3.27 10.49
N GLN A 262 7.34 -3.73 9.94
CA GLN A 262 6.04 -3.18 10.33
C GLN A 262 5.56 -3.80 11.65
N ALA A 263 5.99 -5.02 11.97
CA ALA A 263 5.80 -5.59 13.29
C ALA A 263 6.53 -4.80 14.39
N LEU A 264 7.74 -4.28 14.10
CA LEU A 264 8.42 -3.36 15.02
C LEU A 264 7.58 -2.10 15.28
N ASN A 265 6.92 -1.54 14.25
CA ASN A 265 5.98 -0.43 14.44
C ASN A 265 4.79 -0.82 15.33
N VAL A 266 4.25 -2.02 15.18
CA VAL A 266 3.21 -2.56 16.07
C VAL A 266 3.73 -2.72 17.50
N VAL A 267 4.96 -3.20 17.70
CA VAL A 267 5.60 -3.29 19.02
C VAL A 267 5.71 -1.90 19.66
N LEU A 268 6.25 -0.92 18.96
CA LEU A 268 6.36 0.46 19.45
C LEU A 268 4.99 1.03 19.83
N PHE A 269 3.96 0.74 19.01
CA PHE A 269 2.60 1.14 19.28
C PHE A 269 2.05 0.52 20.58
N PHE A 270 2.26 -0.79 20.77
CA PHE A 270 1.79 -1.52 21.95
C PHE A 270 2.52 -1.08 23.23
N VAL A 271 3.84 -0.87 23.13
CA VAL A 271 4.67 -0.36 24.24
C VAL A 271 4.19 1.03 24.66
N ALA A 272 3.90 1.93 23.72
CA ALA A 272 3.37 3.25 24.04
C ALA A 272 2.04 3.18 24.82
N ILE A 273 1.11 2.33 24.41
CA ILE A 273 -0.17 2.14 25.11
C ILE A 273 0.05 1.58 26.51
N VAL A 274 0.88 0.55 26.64
CA VAL A 274 1.24 -0.06 27.94
C VAL A 274 1.87 0.97 28.87
N THR A 275 2.75 1.83 28.36
CA THR A 275 3.35 2.93 29.12
C THR A 275 2.28 3.89 29.62
N VAL A 276 1.36 4.34 28.76
CA VAL A 276 0.22 5.20 29.18
C VAL A 276 -0.62 4.51 30.26
N GLN A 277 -0.95 3.22 30.08
CA GLN A 277 -1.70 2.44 31.07
C GLN A 277 -0.98 2.38 32.42
N ALA A 278 0.33 2.10 32.43
CA ALA A 278 1.14 2.01 33.65
C ALA A 278 1.22 3.36 34.38
N VAL A 279 1.52 4.44 33.65
CA VAL A 279 1.61 5.82 34.15
C VAL A 279 0.29 6.24 34.81
N TYR A 280 -0.84 6.04 34.14
CA TYR A 280 -2.14 6.42 34.67
C TYR A 280 -2.56 5.55 35.86
N ARG A 281 -2.29 4.24 35.86
CA ARG A 281 -2.55 3.38 37.02
C ARG A 281 -1.73 3.77 38.24
N ARG A 282 -0.50 4.25 38.03
CA ARG A 282 0.42 4.64 39.12
C ARG A 282 0.11 6.01 39.72
N TRP A 283 -0.29 6.97 38.88
CA TRP A 283 -0.40 8.38 39.29
C TRP A 283 -1.78 9.03 39.08
N ARG A 284 -2.67 8.45 38.28
CA ARG A 284 -4.03 8.99 38.00
C ARG A 284 -5.10 7.88 38.05
N ARG A 285 -5.28 7.30 39.24
CA ARG A 285 -6.16 6.14 39.46
C ARG A 285 -7.64 6.37 39.14
N ASP A 286 -8.09 7.62 39.19
CA ASP A 286 -9.48 8.00 38.92
C ASP A 286 -9.79 8.23 37.43
N HIS A 287 -8.78 8.15 36.57
CA HIS A 287 -8.95 8.32 35.12
C HIS A 287 -9.42 7.01 34.46
N PRO A 288 -10.29 7.05 33.41
CA PRO A 288 -10.78 5.83 32.76
C PRO A 288 -9.69 4.87 32.27
N VAL A 289 -8.57 5.41 31.77
CA VAL A 289 -7.37 4.62 31.40
C VAL A 289 -6.94 3.63 32.48
N ALA A 290 -7.08 3.99 33.77
CA ALA A 290 -6.68 3.12 34.88
C ALA A 290 -7.60 1.90 35.08
N THR A 291 -8.80 1.89 34.50
CA THR A 291 -9.77 0.79 34.58
C THR A 291 -9.78 -0.10 33.33
N HIS A 292 -9.20 0.37 32.22
CA HIS A 292 -9.07 -0.37 30.96
C HIS A 292 -8.28 -1.67 31.11
N ARG A 293 -8.62 -2.71 30.33
CA ARG A 293 -7.88 -3.98 30.37
C ARG A 293 -6.41 -3.78 29.97
N PRO A 294 -5.44 -4.30 30.76
CA PRO A 294 -4.03 -4.11 30.45
C PRO A 294 -3.61 -4.92 29.22
N LEU A 295 -2.73 -4.34 28.41
CA LEU A 295 -2.15 -4.99 27.22
C LEU A 295 -0.82 -5.71 27.50
N TYR A 296 -0.34 -5.78 28.74
CA TYR A 296 0.99 -6.29 29.08
C TYR A 296 1.32 -7.66 28.46
N ALA A 297 0.39 -8.63 28.57
CA ALA A 297 0.60 -9.97 28.02
C ALA A 297 0.65 -9.97 26.48
N GLN A 298 -0.19 -9.17 25.83
CA GLN A 298 -0.23 -9.04 24.37
C GLN A 298 1.04 -8.35 23.86
N THR A 299 1.51 -7.32 24.56
CA THR A 299 2.77 -6.62 24.27
C THR A 299 3.96 -7.54 24.45
N ALA A 300 4.02 -8.30 25.55
CA ALA A 300 5.08 -9.28 25.77
C ALA A 300 5.10 -10.35 24.68
N LEU A 301 3.93 -10.87 24.29
CA LEU A 301 3.81 -11.86 23.22
C LEU A 301 4.37 -11.35 21.90
N VAL A 302 3.93 -10.16 21.43
CA VAL A 302 4.38 -9.63 20.14
C VAL A 302 5.87 -9.26 20.16
N VAL A 303 6.39 -8.78 21.29
CA VAL A 303 7.83 -8.54 21.48
C VAL A 303 8.61 -9.85 21.38
N VAL A 304 8.18 -10.90 22.08
CA VAL A 304 8.83 -12.21 22.04
C VAL A 304 8.75 -12.82 20.64
N ALA A 305 7.59 -12.79 19.99
CA ALA A 305 7.44 -13.26 18.61
C ALA A 305 8.36 -12.51 17.64
N PHE A 306 8.46 -11.19 17.76
CA PHE A 306 9.37 -10.37 16.95
C PHE A 306 10.83 -10.75 17.20
N LEU A 307 11.26 -10.86 18.47
CA LEU A 307 12.64 -11.18 18.84
C LEU A 307 13.04 -12.63 18.48
N MET A 308 12.09 -13.57 18.45
CA MET A 308 12.36 -14.94 18.00
C MET A 308 12.47 -15.05 16.47
N TRP A 309 11.79 -14.17 15.73
CA TRP A 309 11.74 -14.25 14.27
C TRP A 309 12.77 -13.35 13.57
N ALA A 310 12.70 -12.04 13.82
CA ALA A 310 13.38 -11.03 13.02
C ALA A 310 14.91 -11.15 13.03
N PRO A 311 15.57 -11.44 14.17
CA PRO A 311 17.03 -11.58 14.21
C PRO A 311 17.60 -12.77 13.45
N ARG A 312 16.78 -13.75 13.03
CA ARG A 312 17.25 -14.92 12.27
C ARG A 312 17.76 -14.55 10.87
N PHE A 313 17.38 -13.39 10.35
CA PHE A 313 17.63 -13.01 8.96
C PHE A 313 18.68 -11.90 8.87
N GLU A 314 19.76 -12.17 8.13
CA GLU A 314 20.86 -11.22 7.91
C GLU A 314 20.37 -9.88 7.34
N ARG A 315 19.36 -9.91 6.47
CA ARG A 315 18.77 -8.70 5.90
C ARG A 315 18.20 -7.75 6.96
N VAL A 316 17.65 -8.29 8.05
CA VAL A 316 17.14 -7.48 9.17
C VAL A 316 18.30 -6.93 9.98
N GLN A 317 19.27 -7.78 10.33
CA GLN A 317 20.46 -7.37 11.07
C GLN A 317 21.23 -6.27 10.34
N GLY A 318 21.46 -6.44 9.03
CA GLY A 318 22.12 -5.46 8.17
C GLY A 318 21.35 -4.15 8.07
N ALA A 319 20.02 -4.17 8.02
CA ALA A 319 19.21 -2.96 8.03
C ALA A 319 19.33 -2.18 9.35
N VAL A 320 19.39 -2.88 10.50
CA VAL A 320 19.61 -2.27 11.80
C VAL A 320 21.01 -1.66 11.88
N VAL A 321 22.05 -2.43 11.52
CA VAL A 321 23.45 -1.97 11.54
C VAL A 321 23.62 -0.75 10.62
N SER A 322 23.10 -0.81 9.39
CA SER A 322 23.17 0.31 8.43
C SER A 322 22.46 1.57 8.93
N THR A 323 21.32 1.41 9.60
CA THR A 323 20.60 2.56 10.18
C THR A 323 21.38 3.18 11.33
N VAL A 324 21.95 2.35 12.22
CA VAL A 324 22.75 2.83 13.35
C VAL A 324 24.05 3.49 12.85
N SER A 325 24.75 2.86 11.92
CA SER A 325 26.00 3.39 11.36
C SER A 325 25.78 4.71 10.64
N SER A 326 24.72 4.82 9.83
CA SER A 326 24.43 6.06 9.09
C SER A 326 24.09 7.23 10.01
N VAL A 327 23.28 7.00 11.05
CA VAL A 327 22.96 8.04 12.04
C VAL A 327 24.22 8.50 12.79
N LEU A 328 25.13 7.57 13.12
CA LEU A 328 26.34 7.88 13.89
C LEU A 328 27.46 8.50 13.04
N LEU A 329 27.57 8.12 11.77
CA LEU A 329 28.76 8.39 10.94
C LEU A 329 28.50 9.29 9.72
N GLU A 330 27.31 9.27 9.13
CA GLU A 330 27.07 9.84 7.79
C GLU A 330 26.23 11.13 7.81
N GLY A 331 25.57 11.45 8.93
CA GLY A 331 24.75 12.66 9.08
C GLY A 331 23.48 12.69 8.19
N PRO A 332 22.70 13.79 8.21
CA PRO A 332 21.41 13.86 7.51
C PRO A 332 21.53 13.86 5.99
N SER A 333 20.85 12.91 5.30
CA SER A 333 20.91 12.79 3.84
C SER A 333 19.57 12.95 3.11
N ALA A 334 18.42 13.06 3.80
CA ALA A 334 17.14 13.17 3.10
C ALA A 334 17.08 14.37 2.14
N GLY A 335 17.72 15.49 2.49
CA GLY A 335 17.82 16.67 1.61
C GLY A 335 18.55 16.39 0.30
N THR A 336 19.61 15.58 0.32
CA THR A 336 20.39 15.25 -0.89
C THR A 336 19.66 14.26 -1.78
N VAL A 337 18.93 13.28 -1.21
CA VAL A 337 18.07 12.35 -1.95
C VAL A 337 16.91 13.11 -2.62
N VAL A 338 16.26 14.02 -1.90
CA VAL A 338 15.19 14.86 -2.47
C VAL A 338 15.75 15.77 -3.56
N ALA A 339 16.93 16.38 -3.36
CA ALA A 339 17.57 17.21 -4.37
C ALA A 339 17.88 16.43 -5.66
N SER A 340 18.48 15.23 -5.56
CA SER A 340 18.81 14.43 -6.74
C SER A 340 17.57 13.99 -7.50
N LYS A 341 16.51 13.55 -6.80
CA LYS A 341 15.22 13.22 -7.41
C LYS A 341 14.53 14.44 -8.04
N SER A 342 14.71 15.62 -7.44
CA SER A 342 14.16 16.88 -7.96
C SER A 342 14.82 17.29 -9.28
N VAL A 343 16.14 17.09 -9.42
CA VAL A 343 16.85 17.34 -10.69
C VAL A 343 16.28 16.46 -11.81
N SER A 344 16.15 15.15 -11.57
CA SER A 344 15.56 14.25 -12.57
C SER A 344 14.10 14.59 -12.88
N LEU A 345 13.31 14.97 -11.88
CA LEU A 345 11.91 15.36 -12.07
C LEU A 345 11.77 16.63 -12.93
N VAL A 346 12.59 17.65 -12.68
CA VAL A 346 12.57 18.90 -13.44
C VAL A 346 13.06 18.67 -14.87
N ALA A 347 14.06 17.80 -15.07
CA ALA A 347 14.58 17.45 -16.39
C ALA A 347 13.50 16.87 -17.33
N ILE A 348 12.51 16.16 -16.79
CA ILE A 348 11.37 15.61 -17.54
C ILE A 348 10.12 16.50 -17.49
N GLY A 349 10.27 17.80 -17.18
CA GLY A 349 9.18 18.77 -17.16
C GLY A 349 8.26 18.71 -15.92
N GLY A 350 8.70 18.03 -14.86
CA GLY A 350 7.95 17.90 -13.61
C GLY A 350 8.18 18.99 -12.58
N SER A 351 7.33 19.03 -11.56
CA SER A 351 7.39 19.98 -10.45
C SER A 351 7.18 19.28 -9.11
N LEU A 352 8.10 19.50 -8.16
CA LEU A 352 8.05 18.86 -6.84
C LEU A 352 6.79 19.25 -6.03
N PRO A 353 6.38 20.54 -5.95
CA PRO A 353 5.11 20.90 -5.31
C PRO A 353 3.88 20.24 -5.96
N VAL A 354 3.87 20.13 -7.28
CA VAL A 354 2.76 19.46 -8.00
C VAL A 354 2.77 17.97 -7.68
N LEU A 355 3.92 17.29 -7.74
CA LEU A 355 4.04 15.89 -7.38
C LEU A 355 3.64 15.65 -5.90
N PHE A 356 4.05 16.54 -5.00
CA PHE A 356 3.64 16.49 -3.60
C PHE A 356 2.12 16.60 -3.45
N ALA A 357 1.48 17.54 -4.15
CA ALA A 357 0.03 17.67 -4.12
C ALA A 357 -0.68 16.42 -4.67
N LYS A 358 -0.17 15.84 -5.77
CA LYS A 358 -0.72 14.60 -6.35
C LYS A 358 -0.65 13.41 -5.40
N LEU A 359 0.46 13.26 -4.67
CA LEU A 359 0.70 12.12 -3.79
C LEU A 359 0.16 12.30 -2.36
N PHE A 360 0.23 13.52 -1.81
CA PHE A 360 0.06 13.76 -0.38
C PHE A 360 -1.06 14.72 -0.01
N LEU A 361 -1.79 15.32 -0.96
CA LEU A 361 -2.88 16.25 -0.63
C LEU A 361 -3.97 15.59 0.25
N PRO A 362 -4.49 14.38 -0.06
CA PRO A 362 -5.45 13.72 0.84
C PRO A 362 -4.87 13.43 2.23
N ALA A 363 -3.61 12.96 2.27
CA ALA A 363 -2.91 12.67 3.52
C ALA A 363 -2.70 13.94 4.36
N LEU A 364 -2.36 15.07 3.74
CA LEU A 364 -2.18 16.36 4.38
C LEU A 364 -3.48 16.84 5.03
N VAL A 365 -4.61 16.77 4.33
CA VAL A 365 -5.92 17.16 4.88
C VAL A 365 -6.25 16.34 6.12
N LEU A 366 -6.08 15.01 6.06
CA LEU A 366 -6.32 14.14 7.22
C LEU A 366 -5.36 14.43 8.38
N SER A 367 -4.08 14.68 8.09
CA SER A 367 -3.07 15.05 9.08
C SER A 367 -3.41 16.35 9.80
N LEU A 368 -3.89 17.38 9.10
CA LEU A 368 -4.30 18.66 9.71
C LEU A 368 -5.47 18.46 10.69
N PHE A 369 -6.48 17.68 10.29
CA PHE A 369 -7.60 17.34 11.17
C PHE A 369 -7.15 16.51 12.38
N ALA A 370 -6.31 15.49 12.18
CA ALA A 370 -5.77 14.68 13.27
C ALA A 370 -4.93 15.50 14.25
N ALA A 371 -4.05 16.37 13.74
CA ALA A 371 -3.22 17.26 14.55
C ALA A 371 -4.06 18.22 15.39
N GLY A 372 -5.12 18.82 14.81
CA GLY A 372 -6.06 19.67 15.54
C GLY A 372 -6.77 18.92 16.67
N LEU A 373 -7.19 17.67 16.45
CA LEU A 373 -7.80 16.83 17.48
C LEU A 373 -6.80 16.45 18.58
N ILE A 374 -5.57 16.06 18.22
CA ILE A 374 -4.52 15.74 19.19
C ILE A 374 -4.19 16.97 20.04
N LEU A 375 -4.09 18.15 19.42
CA LEU A 375 -3.85 19.40 20.14
C LEU A 375 -4.99 19.71 21.12
N ALA A 376 -6.25 19.56 20.69
CA ALA A 376 -7.41 19.74 21.57
C ALA A 376 -7.42 18.76 22.74
N LEU A 377 -7.02 17.50 22.50
CA LEU A 377 -6.91 16.46 23.52
C LEU A 377 -5.82 16.76 24.54
N VAL A 378 -4.61 17.12 24.08
CA VAL A 378 -3.44 17.37 24.95
C VAL A 378 -3.58 18.69 25.72
N THR A 379 -4.25 19.69 25.15
CA THR A 379 -4.44 21.01 25.80
C THR A 379 -5.63 21.06 26.75
N GLY A 380 -6.33 19.96 26.97
CA GLY A 380 -7.48 19.95 27.87
C GLY A 380 -8.64 20.84 27.39
N ARG A 381 -8.89 20.87 26.07
CA ARG A 381 -10.00 21.62 25.46
C ARG A 381 -11.16 20.72 25.02
N MET A 382 -11.12 19.45 25.35
CA MET A 382 -12.15 18.48 24.97
C MET A 382 -13.21 18.38 26.07
N ARG A 383 -14.47 18.70 25.74
CA ARG A 383 -15.60 18.63 26.69
C ARG A 383 -15.76 17.24 27.32
N ASP A 384 -15.28 16.19 26.66
CA ASP A 384 -15.37 14.79 27.00
C ASP A 384 -14.00 14.17 27.38
N GLU A 385 -13.05 14.94 27.92
CA GLU A 385 -11.70 14.48 28.28
C GLU A 385 -11.63 13.22 29.14
N ARG A 386 -12.58 13.05 30.06
CA ARG A 386 -12.66 11.87 30.93
C ARG A 386 -13.55 10.76 30.37
N SER A 387 -13.85 10.80 29.08
CA SER A 387 -14.57 9.72 28.41
C SER A 387 -13.64 8.57 28.02
N GLU A 388 -14.25 7.40 27.81
CA GLU A 388 -13.59 6.22 27.24
C GLU A 388 -13.03 6.55 25.83
N ALA A 389 -13.80 7.27 25.02
CA ALA A 389 -13.41 7.75 23.70
C ALA A 389 -12.11 8.58 23.73
N ALA A 390 -12.03 9.56 24.62
CA ALA A 390 -10.84 10.39 24.78
C ALA A 390 -9.63 9.58 25.25
N SER A 391 -9.85 8.58 26.10
CA SER A 391 -8.79 7.67 26.57
C SER A 391 -8.22 6.80 25.45
N LEU A 392 -9.07 6.34 24.51
CA LEU A 392 -8.61 5.61 23.34
C LEU A 392 -7.88 6.53 22.33
N MET A 393 -8.33 7.78 22.17
CA MET A 393 -7.63 8.76 21.34
C MET A 393 -6.25 9.08 21.92
N LEU A 394 -6.13 9.13 23.24
CA LEU A 394 -4.86 9.29 23.93
C LEU A 394 -3.90 8.14 23.62
N TYR A 395 -4.38 6.90 23.56
CA TYR A 395 -3.56 5.76 23.14
C TYR A 395 -3.00 5.93 21.73
N LEU A 396 -3.84 6.32 20.76
CA LEU A 396 -3.38 6.58 19.40
C LEU A 396 -2.38 7.74 19.34
N ALA A 397 -2.68 8.85 20.02
CA ALA A 397 -1.82 10.02 20.05
C ALA A 397 -0.46 9.73 20.71
N ALA A 398 -0.45 8.99 21.83
CA ALA A 398 0.78 8.60 22.50
C ALA A 398 1.61 7.63 21.65
N ALA A 399 0.97 6.70 20.95
CA ALA A 399 1.65 5.76 20.08
C ALA A 399 2.25 6.41 18.82
N LEU A 400 1.72 7.56 18.38
CA LEU A 400 2.34 8.36 17.31
C LEU A 400 3.69 8.95 17.71
N VAL A 401 3.96 9.18 19.01
CA VAL A 401 5.21 9.79 19.48
C VAL A 401 6.45 8.95 19.12
N PRO A 402 6.58 7.67 19.54
CA PRO A 402 7.75 6.87 19.18
C PRO A 402 7.82 6.61 17.67
N LEU A 403 6.67 6.44 16.99
CA LEU A 403 6.64 6.25 15.53
C LEU A 403 7.19 7.47 14.79
N PHE A 404 6.77 8.67 15.21
CA PHE A 404 7.28 9.92 14.63
C PHE A 404 8.75 10.15 14.98
N GLY A 405 9.18 9.75 16.18
CA GLY A 405 10.60 9.75 16.57
C GLY A 405 11.46 8.91 15.62
N VAL A 406 11.05 7.67 15.33
CA VAL A 406 11.76 6.80 14.37
C VAL A 406 11.68 7.35 12.95
N PHE A 407 10.53 7.91 12.55
CA PHE A 407 10.40 8.58 11.26
C PHE A 407 11.41 9.73 11.11
N LEU A 408 11.53 10.62 12.10
CA LEU A 408 12.49 11.72 12.09
C LEU A 408 13.94 11.22 12.10
N LEU A 409 14.22 10.17 12.87
CA LEU A 409 15.53 9.52 12.89
C LEU A 409 15.92 9.02 11.50
N LEU A 410 14.98 8.38 10.79
CA LEU A 410 15.24 7.86 9.45
C LEU A 410 15.36 8.95 8.40
N VAL A 411 14.60 10.05 8.52
CA VAL A 411 14.78 11.26 7.70
C VAL A 411 16.18 11.85 7.93
N ALA A 412 16.68 11.80 9.16
CA ALA A 412 18.03 12.24 9.52
C ALA A 412 19.12 11.20 9.19
N SER A 413 18.77 10.03 8.66
CA SER A 413 19.72 8.97 8.29
C SER A 413 19.87 8.86 6.76
N SER A 414 20.87 8.12 6.30
CA SER A 414 21.05 7.76 4.89
C SER A 414 20.25 6.52 4.44
N ALA A 415 19.21 6.14 5.18
CA ALA A 415 18.40 4.93 4.93
C ALA A 415 17.49 4.99 3.68
N GLY A 416 17.80 5.85 2.70
CA GLY A 416 17.05 6.01 1.46
C GLY A 416 15.58 6.33 1.69
N ASP A 417 14.67 5.67 0.99
CA ASP A 417 13.23 5.95 1.06
C ASP A 417 12.52 5.24 2.25
N MET A 418 13.26 4.62 3.19
CA MET A 418 12.67 3.85 4.29
C MET A 418 11.71 4.69 5.16
N TYR A 419 11.95 5.99 5.33
CA TYR A 419 11.07 6.87 6.10
C TYR A 419 9.65 6.96 5.50
N PHE A 420 9.49 6.79 4.18
CA PHE A 420 8.15 6.75 3.56
C PHE A 420 7.34 5.50 3.95
N ARG A 421 8.00 4.40 4.35
CA ARG A 421 7.29 3.24 4.92
C ARG A 421 6.71 3.55 6.30
N TYR A 422 7.45 4.29 7.13
CA TYR A 422 6.98 4.77 8.43
C TYR A 422 5.88 5.81 8.28
N HIS A 423 6.00 6.73 7.33
CA HIS A 423 4.92 7.63 6.95
C HIS A 423 3.65 6.85 6.62
N GLY A 424 3.73 5.83 5.75
CA GLY A 424 2.57 4.99 5.42
C GLY A 424 1.94 4.32 6.65
N PHE A 425 2.76 3.79 7.57
CA PHE A 425 2.27 3.22 8.82
C PHE A 425 1.58 4.26 9.72
N ILE A 426 2.20 5.43 9.92
CA ILE A 426 1.66 6.56 10.69
C ILE A 426 0.33 7.06 10.12
N MET A 427 0.18 7.02 8.80
CA MET A 427 -1.05 7.46 8.14
C MET A 427 -2.27 6.60 8.49
N VAL A 428 -2.10 5.37 9.00
CA VAL A 428 -3.22 4.54 9.48
C VAL A 428 -3.93 5.18 10.69
N PRO A 429 -3.29 5.37 11.86
CA PRO A 429 -3.93 6.06 12.98
C PRO A 429 -4.28 7.52 12.67
N VAL A 430 -3.52 8.21 11.81
CA VAL A 430 -3.87 9.59 11.37
C VAL A 430 -5.16 9.60 10.57
N THR A 431 -5.40 8.63 9.69
CA THR A 431 -6.66 8.51 8.93
C THR A 431 -7.85 8.34 9.87
N ILE A 432 -7.69 7.50 10.90
CA ILE A 432 -8.72 7.26 11.92
C ILE A 432 -8.99 8.53 12.74
N LEU A 433 -7.95 9.17 13.27
CA LEU A 433 -8.08 10.40 14.06
C LEU A 433 -8.61 11.57 13.24
N GLY A 434 -8.18 11.70 11.98
CA GLY A 434 -8.66 12.72 11.05
C GLY A 434 -10.16 12.57 10.77
N ALA A 435 -10.65 11.34 10.55
CA ALA A 435 -12.08 11.08 10.40
C ALA A 435 -12.90 11.44 11.64
N VAL A 436 -12.40 11.07 12.83
CA VAL A 436 -13.02 11.45 14.11
C VAL A 436 -13.04 12.97 14.28
N ALA A 437 -11.95 13.65 13.96
CA ALA A 437 -11.82 15.10 14.07
C ALA A 437 -12.83 15.82 13.18
N MET A 438 -12.95 15.40 11.91
CA MET A 438 -13.97 15.92 11.00
C MET A 438 -15.39 15.71 11.55
N ALA A 439 -15.69 14.51 12.08
CA ALA A 439 -17.00 14.21 12.64
C ALA A 439 -17.35 15.06 13.86
N ARG A 440 -16.38 15.30 14.76
CA ARG A 440 -16.55 16.19 15.90
C ARG A 440 -16.71 17.65 15.47
N ALA A 441 -15.89 18.13 14.53
CA ALA A 441 -15.97 19.49 14.01
C ALA A 441 -17.34 19.81 13.39
N VAL A 442 -17.92 18.87 12.62
CA VAL A 442 -19.29 19.05 12.06
C VAL A 442 -20.35 19.14 13.16
N ARG A 443 -20.20 18.36 14.24
CA ARG A 443 -21.18 18.32 15.34
C ARG A 443 -21.06 19.50 16.29
N SER A 444 -19.87 20.08 16.45
CA SER A 444 -19.68 21.27 17.28
C SER A 444 -20.30 22.54 16.69
N LEU A 445 -20.69 22.53 15.41
CA LEU A 445 -21.38 23.65 14.78
C LEU A 445 -22.82 23.79 15.31
N GLU A 446 -23.18 25.02 15.66
CA GLU A 446 -24.52 25.41 16.06
C GLU A 446 -25.39 25.78 14.84
N GLY A 447 -26.66 25.38 14.86
CA GLY A 447 -27.63 25.72 13.81
C GLY A 447 -27.68 24.72 12.62
N PRO A 448 -28.88 24.30 12.17
CA PRO A 448 -29.05 23.39 11.04
C PRO A 448 -28.43 23.89 9.73
N ARG A 449 -28.56 25.20 9.43
CA ARG A 449 -28.03 25.80 8.19
C ARG A 449 -26.51 25.66 8.06
N ARG A 450 -25.76 25.95 9.13
CA ARG A 450 -24.29 25.81 9.15
C ARG A 450 -23.86 24.36 8.95
N ARG A 451 -24.56 23.42 9.60
CA ARG A 451 -24.31 21.98 9.44
C ARG A 451 -24.57 21.51 8.00
N THR A 452 -25.64 21.98 7.38
CA THR A 452 -25.92 21.67 5.96
C THR A 452 -24.84 22.24 5.05
N GLY A 453 -24.43 23.50 5.25
CA GLY A 453 -23.35 24.12 4.48
C GLY A 453 -22.03 23.34 4.57
N VAL A 454 -21.63 22.93 5.76
CA VAL A 454 -20.41 22.12 5.95
C VAL A 454 -20.54 20.71 5.36
N ARG A 455 -21.73 20.08 5.41
CA ARG A 455 -21.94 18.80 4.72
C ARG A 455 -21.80 18.94 3.21
N ILE A 456 -22.32 20.01 2.61
CA ILE A 456 -22.14 20.29 1.18
C ILE A 456 -20.65 20.49 0.87
N ALA A 457 -19.94 21.25 1.71
CA ALA A 457 -18.49 21.43 1.56
C ALA A 457 -17.73 20.10 1.68
N LEU A 458 -18.13 19.20 2.59
CA LEU A 458 -17.55 17.86 2.70
C LEU A 458 -17.84 17.00 1.47
N VAL A 459 -19.07 17.03 0.92
CA VAL A 459 -19.38 16.35 -0.34
C VAL A 459 -18.45 16.85 -1.44
N ALA A 460 -18.35 18.17 -1.64
CA ALA A 460 -17.46 18.76 -2.63
C ALA A 460 -15.99 18.37 -2.40
N ALA A 461 -15.52 18.44 -1.16
CA ALA A 461 -14.16 18.07 -0.80
C ALA A 461 -13.86 16.60 -1.13
N PHE A 462 -14.73 15.66 -0.76
CA PHE A 462 -14.53 14.24 -1.07
C PHE A 462 -14.67 13.93 -2.57
N LEU A 463 -15.53 14.63 -3.30
CA LEU A 463 -15.61 14.50 -4.77
C LEU A 463 -14.36 15.02 -5.48
N ILE A 464 -13.54 15.84 -4.83
CA ILE A 464 -12.22 16.27 -5.34
C ILE A 464 -11.12 15.31 -4.85
N LEU A 465 -11.09 15.01 -3.55
CA LEU A 465 -10.01 14.25 -2.93
C LEU A 465 -10.02 12.77 -3.33
N LEU A 466 -11.19 12.15 -3.54
CA LEU A 466 -11.28 10.73 -3.92
C LEU A 466 -10.66 10.49 -5.31
N PRO A 467 -10.97 11.26 -6.37
CA PRO A 467 -10.26 11.13 -7.65
C PRO A 467 -8.75 11.37 -7.55
N VAL A 468 -8.29 12.35 -6.73
CA VAL A 468 -6.86 12.60 -6.54
C VAL A 468 -6.17 11.40 -5.90
N GLY A 469 -6.73 10.87 -4.81
CA GLY A 469 -6.20 9.65 -4.16
C GLY A 469 -6.27 8.43 -5.07
N ALA A 470 -7.36 8.27 -5.82
CA ALA A 470 -7.54 7.16 -6.77
C ALA A 470 -6.53 7.21 -7.91
N ALA A 471 -6.18 8.39 -8.43
CA ALA A 471 -5.19 8.56 -9.50
C ALA A 471 -3.74 8.32 -9.03
N ALA A 472 -3.47 8.46 -7.72
CA ALA A 472 -2.17 8.19 -7.12
C ALA A 472 -1.99 6.74 -6.66
N LEU A 473 -3.06 5.92 -6.69
CA LEU A 473 -3.05 4.56 -6.16
C LEU A 473 -2.09 3.67 -6.96
N HIS A 474 -2.37 3.49 -8.25
CA HIS A 474 -1.51 2.75 -9.18
C HIS A 474 -0.46 3.67 -9.82
N SER A 475 0.77 3.19 -9.94
CA SER A 475 1.84 3.90 -10.66
C SER A 475 1.41 4.20 -12.09
N SER A 476 1.64 5.43 -12.53
CA SER A 476 1.30 5.90 -13.87
C SER A 476 2.00 7.23 -14.19
N PRO A 477 1.97 7.69 -15.45
CA PRO A 477 2.53 8.99 -15.84
C PRO A 477 2.00 10.17 -15.03
N TYR A 478 0.84 10.03 -14.37
CA TYR A 478 0.33 11.03 -13.42
C TYR A 478 1.37 11.41 -12.36
N VAL A 479 2.14 10.43 -11.86
CA VAL A 479 3.19 10.58 -10.83
C VAL A 479 4.59 10.30 -11.38
N TYR A 480 4.79 10.45 -12.70
CA TYR A 480 6.08 10.24 -13.37
C TYR A 480 6.66 8.82 -13.21
N GLN A 481 5.77 7.82 -13.14
CA GLN A 481 6.15 6.42 -13.05
C GLN A 481 5.47 5.60 -14.16
N PRO A 482 6.11 4.55 -14.69
CA PRO A 482 5.41 3.59 -15.54
C PRO A 482 4.39 2.82 -14.70
N THR A 483 3.32 2.32 -15.32
CA THR A 483 2.50 1.30 -14.67
C THR A 483 3.33 0.03 -14.38
N GLN A 484 2.77 -0.81 -13.51
CA GLN A 484 3.37 -2.06 -13.11
C GLN A 484 2.79 -3.26 -13.89
N HIS A 485 2.17 -3.02 -15.04
CA HIS A 485 1.64 -4.08 -15.90
C HIS A 485 2.77 -4.96 -16.41
N VAL A 486 2.65 -6.27 -16.22
CA VAL A 486 3.52 -7.28 -16.82
C VAL A 486 2.67 -8.10 -17.81
N PRO A 487 2.84 -7.89 -19.14
CA PRO A 487 2.13 -8.65 -20.15
C PRO A 487 2.57 -10.12 -20.20
N GLU A 488 1.66 -11.00 -20.63
CA GLU A 488 1.95 -12.42 -20.83
C GLU A 488 3.05 -12.64 -21.86
N SER A 489 2.94 -11.98 -23.01
CA SER A 489 3.91 -12.07 -24.11
C SER A 489 5.35 -11.69 -23.71
N GLN A 490 5.49 -10.74 -22.78
CA GLN A 490 6.79 -10.38 -22.21
C GLN A 490 7.35 -11.50 -21.32
N VAL A 491 6.51 -12.14 -20.50
CA VAL A 491 6.91 -13.27 -19.64
C VAL A 491 7.28 -14.48 -20.51
N GLU A 492 6.46 -14.82 -21.49
CA GLU A 492 6.73 -15.92 -22.43
C GLU A 492 7.98 -15.66 -23.27
N GLY A 493 8.21 -14.40 -23.68
CA GLY A 493 9.41 -13.99 -24.40
C GLY A 493 10.68 -14.25 -23.60
N TYR A 494 10.69 -13.86 -22.32
CA TYR A 494 11.80 -14.16 -21.42
C TYR A 494 11.96 -15.65 -21.16
N ALA A 495 10.90 -16.34 -20.71
CA ALA A 495 10.94 -17.75 -20.36
C ALA A 495 11.51 -18.59 -21.51
N SER A 496 10.94 -18.40 -22.71
CA SER A 496 11.40 -19.17 -23.84
C SER A 496 12.80 -18.77 -24.33
N ALA A 497 13.21 -17.52 -24.13
CA ALA A 497 14.58 -17.10 -24.40
C ALA A 497 15.59 -17.69 -23.41
N PHE A 498 15.19 -17.93 -22.16
CA PHE A 498 16.02 -18.67 -21.20
C PHE A 498 16.15 -20.14 -21.60
N ASP A 499 15.06 -20.78 -22.03
CA ASP A 499 15.05 -22.20 -22.43
C ASP A 499 15.94 -22.51 -23.65
N HIS A 500 16.07 -21.55 -24.56
CA HIS A 500 16.76 -21.74 -25.85
C HIS A 500 18.06 -20.93 -25.98
N GLY A 501 18.44 -20.19 -24.94
CA GLY A 501 19.67 -19.41 -24.92
C GLY A 501 20.91 -20.30 -24.87
N GLU A 502 21.99 -19.87 -25.52
CA GLU A 502 23.29 -20.52 -25.40
C GLU A 502 23.82 -20.40 -23.96
N ALA A 503 24.25 -21.53 -23.38
CA ALA A 503 24.74 -21.58 -22.01
C ALA A 503 26.01 -20.74 -21.84
N GLY A 504 26.11 -20.00 -20.73
CA GLY A 504 27.27 -19.16 -20.42
C GLY A 504 27.32 -17.81 -21.14
N VAL A 505 26.40 -17.53 -22.08
CA VAL A 505 26.30 -16.20 -22.68
C VAL A 505 25.63 -15.23 -21.71
N GLU A 506 26.37 -14.16 -21.37
CA GLU A 506 25.93 -13.12 -20.44
C GLU A 506 24.78 -12.27 -20.99
N TRP A 507 23.86 -11.90 -20.09
CA TRP A 507 22.69 -11.09 -20.40
C TRP A 507 22.86 -9.64 -19.95
N VAL A 508 22.52 -8.71 -20.83
CA VAL A 508 22.43 -7.29 -20.51
C VAL A 508 21.01 -6.78 -20.72
N GLY A 509 20.60 -5.83 -19.89
CA GLY A 509 19.26 -5.24 -20.00
C GLY A 509 19.24 -3.74 -19.80
N ILE A 510 18.13 -3.11 -20.19
CA ILE A 510 17.92 -1.68 -20.01
C ILE A 510 17.69 -1.38 -18.53
N ARG A 511 18.60 -0.61 -17.90
CA ARG A 511 18.74 -0.32 -16.45
C ARG A 511 19.16 -1.47 -15.55
N THR A 512 18.84 -2.71 -15.90
CA THR A 512 19.20 -3.91 -15.13
C THR A 512 19.07 -5.12 -16.04
N GLY A 513 19.82 -6.18 -15.72
CA GLY A 513 19.67 -7.50 -16.33
C GLY A 513 18.32 -8.16 -16.02
N PRO A 514 18.09 -9.40 -16.51
CA PRO A 514 16.78 -10.05 -16.52
C PRO A 514 16.31 -10.58 -15.15
N ARG A 515 17.01 -10.27 -14.04
CA ARG A 515 16.78 -10.85 -12.69
C ARG A 515 15.33 -11.07 -12.27
N ARG A 516 14.41 -10.14 -12.58
CA ARG A 516 13.02 -10.23 -12.11
C ARG A 516 12.25 -11.31 -12.84
N TYR A 517 12.55 -11.53 -14.12
CA TYR A 517 11.97 -12.60 -14.91
C TYR A 517 12.62 -13.94 -14.56
N VAL A 518 13.95 -13.96 -14.36
CA VAL A 518 14.67 -15.14 -13.83
C VAL A 518 14.10 -15.57 -12.48
N ASP A 519 13.91 -14.64 -11.55
CA ASP A 519 13.32 -14.89 -10.22
C ASP A 519 11.92 -15.51 -10.30
N ALA A 520 11.09 -15.04 -11.23
CA ALA A 520 9.72 -15.52 -11.39
C ALA A 520 9.66 -16.90 -12.06
N ASP A 521 10.58 -17.16 -12.99
CA ASP A 521 10.62 -18.38 -13.80
C ASP A 521 11.23 -19.56 -13.03
N TYR A 522 12.46 -19.37 -12.54
CA TYR A 522 13.26 -20.39 -11.87
C TYR A 522 13.04 -20.51 -10.36
N GLY A 523 12.32 -19.56 -9.75
CA GLY A 523 12.23 -19.43 -8.29
C GLY A 523 13.29 -18.46 -7.77
N THR A 524 12.91 -17.66 -6.78
CA THR A 524 13.72 -16.51 -6.34
C THR A 524 14.85 -16.93 -5.42
N GLU A 525 14.61 -17.89 -4.53
CA GLU A 525 15.65 -18.41 -3.66
C GLU A 525 16.69 -19.16 -4.48
N HIS A 526 16.24 -20.06 -5.36
CA HIS A 526 17.10 -20.82 -6.26
C HIS A 526 17.92 -19.91 -7.18
N ALA A 527 17.28 -18.93 -7.83
CA ALA A 527 17.96 -17.98 -8.73
C ALA A 527 19.09 -17.20 -8.05
N ARG A 528 18.94 -16.89 -6.76
CA ARG A 528 19.87 -16.03 -6.03
C ARG A 528 20.99 -16.76 -5.32
N THR A 529 20.81 -18.04 -5.04
CA THR A 529 21.74 -18.81 -4.21
C THR A 529 22.44 -19.93 -4.99
N THR A 530 21.84 -20.40 -6.09
CA THR A 530 22.28 -21.64 -6.75
C THR A 530 22.43 -21.50 -8.27
N LEU A 531 21.52 -20.81 -8.96
CA LEU A 531 21.47 -20.82 -10.44
C LEU A 531 22.64 -20.12 -11.13
N GLU A 532 23.29 -19.15 -10.46
CA GLU A 532 24.37 -18.32 -11.03
C GLU A 532 24.06 -17.81 -12.45
N PHE A 533 22.87 -17.23 -12.65
CA PHE A 533 22.42 -16.83 -13.98
C PHE A 533 23.33 -15.75 -14.61
N PRO A 534 23.85 -15.96 -15.82
CA PRO A 534 24.82 -15.05 -16.44
C PRO A 534 24.15 -13.71 -16.78
N GLY A 535 24.72 -12.61 -16.31
CA GLY A 535 24.21 -11.27 -16.52
C GLY A 535 22.98 -10.92 -15.69
N TYR A 536 22.69 -11.70 -14.64
CA TYR A 536 21.48 -11.59 -13.81
C TYR A 536 21.09 -10.13 -13.48
N ARG A 537 22.06 -9.26 -13.16
CA ARG A 537 21.82 -7.84 -12.84
C ARG A 537 22.45 -6.86 -13.80
N GLU A 538 23.11 -7.31 -14.87
CA GLU A 538 23.98 -6.45 -15.68
C GLU A 538 23.16 -5.44 -16.52
N PRO A 539 23.35 -4.13 -16.30
CA PRO A 539 22.74 -3.13 -17.16
C PRO A 539 23.62 -2.83 -18.38
N VAL A 540 22.99 -2.54 -19.51
CA VAL A 540 23.68 -1.82 -20.59
C VAL A 540 23.96 -0.38 -20.15
N GLY A 541 25.20 0.08 -20.32
CA GLY A 541 25.61 1.44 -19.98
C GLY A 541 24.86 2.48 -20.81
N GLU A 542 24.44 3.59 -20.19
CA GLU A 542 23.64 4.64 -20.85
C GLU A 542 24.37 5.21 -22.09
N ALA A 543 25.65 5.54 -21.96
CA ALA A 543 26.46 6.07 -23.07
C ALA A 543 26.66 5.05 -24.21
N VAL A 544 26.79 3.76 -23.87
CA VAL A 544 26.95 2.67 -24.85
C VAL A 544 25.67 2.53 -25.66
N PHE A 545 24.54 2.51 -24.96
CA PHE A 545 23.23 2.42 -25.59
C PHE A 545 22.94 3.62 -26.50
N GLN A 546 23.23 4.84 -26.04
CA GLN A 546 22.99 6.04 -26.83
C GLN A 546 23.84 6.13 -28.10
N ARG A 547 25.11 5.69 -28.04
CA ARG A 547 26.03 5.73 -29.18
C ARG A 547 25.89 4.54 -30.12
N GLY A 548 25.22 3.47 -29.69
CA GLY A 548 25.06 2.24 -30.47
C GLY A 548 26.36 1.45 -30.66
N ASN A 549 27.39 1.69 -29.85
CA ASN A 549 28.69 1.03 -29.93
C ASN A 549 28.72 -0.28 -29.10
N TYR A 550 27.71 -1.12 -29.33
CA TYR A 550 27.47 -2.34 -28.56
C TYR A 550 28.61 -3.36 -28.70
N THR A 551 29.06 -3.60 -29.93
CA THR A 551 30.06 -4.62 -30.28
C THR A 551 31.47 -4.26 -29.81
N GLU A 552 31.80 -2.96 -29.72
CA GLU A 552 33.09 -2.49 -29.20
C GLU A 552 33.18 -2.58 -27.67
N ARG A 553 32.03 -2.64 -26.98
CA ARG A 553 31.99 -2.62 -25.52
C ARG A 553 32.22 -3.99 -24.91
N PHE A 554 31.76 -5.05 -25.56
CA PHE A 554 31.77 -6.39 -25.00
C PHE A 554 32.84 -7.24 -25.69
N ASP A 555 33.75 -7.81 -24.90
CA ASP A 555 34.81 -8.67 -25.43
C ASP A 555 34.25 -10.02 -25.93
N GLU A 556 33.14 -10.45 -25.33
CA GLU A 556 32.42 -11.69 -25.60
C GLU A 556 30.96 -11.41 -25.98
N ASP A 557 30.30 -12.39 -26.59
CA ASP A 557 28.90 -12.29 -26.99
C ASP A 557 27.98 -11.96 -25.81
N ARG A 558 26.92 -11.19 -26.07
CA ARG A 558 25.89 -10.86 -25.07
C ARG A 558 24.49 -11.03 -25.62
N TYR A 559 23.56 -11.46 -24.77
CA TYR A 559 22.13 -11.35 -25.03
C TYR A 559 21.59 -10.03 -24.49
N MET A 560 20.84 -9.30 -25.30
CA MET A 560 20.15 -8.09 -24.89
C MET A 560 18.65 -8.21 -25.11
N ALA A 561 17.90 -8.26 -24.01
CA ALA A 561 16.45 -8.24 -24.03
C ALA A 561 15.92 -6.81 -24.04
N VAL A 562 15.04 -6.52 -24.99
CA VAL A 562 14.30 -5.26 -25.10
C VAL A 562 12.82 -5.55 -25.07
N THR A 563 12.08 -4.76 -24.30
CA THR A 563 10.64 -4.94 -24.10
C THR A 563 9.92 -3.64 -24.38
N ASP A 564 8.65 -3.72 -24.77
CA ASP A 564 7.83 -2.52 -24.97
C ASP A 564 7.66 -1.75 -23.67
N SER A 565 7.64 -2.43 -22.52
CA SER A 565 7.63 -1.77 -21.20
C SER A 565 8.87 -0.90 -20.97
N ALA A 566 10.04 -1.32 -21.46
CA ALA A 566 11.26 -0.54 -21.38
C ALA A 566 11.24 0.63 -22.38
N TYR A 567 10.76 0.40 -23.61
CA TYR A 567 10.64 1.44 -24.63
C TYR A 567 9.69 2.55 -24.19
N GLU A 568 8.45 2.21 -23.82
CA GLU A 568 7.44 3.19 -23.37
C GLU A 568 7.87 3.94 -22.12
N ARG A 569 8.60 3.29 -21.21
CA ARG A 569 9.13 3.95 -20.01
C ARG A 569 10.22 4.96 -20.37
N GLU A 570 11.22 4.55 -21.15
CA GLU A 570 12.39 5.38 -21.38
C GLU A 570 12.15 6.46 -22.44
N VAL A 571 11.47 6.11 -23.54
CA VAL A 571 11.20 7.04 -24.65
C VAL A 571 9.93 7.85 -24.39
N THR A 572 8.79 7.21 -24.15
CA THR A 572 7.50 7.94 -24.05
C THR A 572 7.35 8.70 -22.73
N LEU A 573 7.67 8.08 -21.60
CA LEU A 573 7.47 8.69 -20.27
C LEU A 573 8.63 9.59 -19.86
N TYR A 574 9.87 9.17 -20.11
CA TYR A 574 11.07 9.90 -19.68
C TYR A 574 11.75 10.70 -20.80
N ASP A 575 11.14 10.78 -21.98
CA ASP A 575 11.63 11.58 -23.11
C ASP A 575 13.09 11.27 -23.48
N GLY A 576 13.47 9.99 -23.39
CA GLY A 576 14.81 9.53 -23.70
C GLY A 576 15.89 9.97 -22.71
N PHE A 577 15.53 10.47 -21.51
CA PHE A 577 16.46 11.07 -20.54
C PHE A 577 17.71 10.22 -20.25
N ARG A 578 17.59 8.89 -20.21
CA ARG A 578 18.71 7.96 -20.03
C ARG A 578 18.93 7.07 -21.25
N TYR A 579 17.86 6.44 -21.71
CA TYR A 579 17.89 5.53 -22.86
C TYR A 579 17.02 6.13 -23.97
N GLY A 580 17.67 6.87 -24.87
CA GLY A 580 17.01 7.57 -25.97
C GLY A 580 16.57 6.65 -27.11
N GLU A 581 15.61 7.13 -27.91
CA GLU A 581 15.07 6.40 -29.06
C GLU A 581 16.15 5.97 -30.06
N ALA A 582 17.20 6.80 -30.24
CA ALA A 582 18.33 6.50 -31.10
C ALA A 582 18.97 5.15 -30.76
N GLY A 583 19.20 4.85 -29.48
CA GLY A 583 19.79 3.57 -29.07
C GLY A 583 18.91 2.37 -29.38
N PHE A 584 17.59 2.51 -29.23
CA PHE A 584 16.63 1.47 -29.63
C PHE A 584 16.67 1.22 -31.15
N ARG A 585 16.80 2.28 -31.97
CA ARG A 585 16.95 2.14 -33.42
C ARG A 585 18.31 1.53 -33.80
N SER A 586 19.38 1.88 -33.08
CA SER A 586 20.72 1.33 -33.31
C SER A 586 20.77 -0.19 -33.16
N LEU A 587 19.97 -0.78 -32.27
CA LEU A 587 19.90 -2.25 -32.15
C LEU A 587 19.44 -2.96 -33.44
N GLU A 588 18.75 -2.26 -34.34
CA GLU A 588 18.27 -2.82 -35.60
C GLU A 588 19.23 -2.55 -36.77
N THR A 589 20.18 -1.62 -36.60
CA THR A 589 21.05 -1.14 -37.69
C THR A 589 22.53 -1.37 -37.44
N THR A 590 22.97 -1.58 -36.19
CA THR A 590 24.37 -1.80 -35.85
C THR A 590 24.83 -3.19 -36.35
N PRO A 591 25.88 -3.27 -37.21
CA PRO A 591 26.47 -4.54 -37.59
C PRO A 591 26.97 -5.33 -36.38
N GLY A 592 26.75 -6.65 -36.37
CA GLY A 592 27.07 -7.52 -35.22
C GLY A 592 26.03 -7.50 -34.10
N VAL A 593 24.90 -6.80 -34.28
CA VAL A 593 23.73 -6.90 -33.39
C VAL A 593 22.60 -7.61 -34.14
N ASN A 594 22.41 -8.88 -33.82
CA ASN A 594 21.51 -9.76 -34.54
C ASN A 594 20.23 -10.00 -33.74
N LYS A 595 19.06 -9.67 -34.30
CA LYS A 595 17.77 -10.02 -33.69
C LYS A 595 17.54 -11.52 -33.82
N VAL A 596 17.67 -12.24 -32.71
CA VAL A 596 17.58 -13.72 -32.68
C VAL A 596 16.19 -14.20 -32.29
N ARG A 597 15.39 -13.36 -31.62
CA ARG A 597 14.01 -13.69 -31.26
C ARG A 597 13.14 -12.45 -31.13
N ALA A 598 11.87 -12.58 -31.48
CA ALA A 598 10.87 -11.56 -31.22
C ALA A 598 9.48 -12.19 -31.05
N ASN A 599 8.65 -11.56 -30.23
CA ASN A 599 7.20 -11.74 -30.16
C ASN A 599 6.55 -10.38 -29.85
N ASP A 600 5.25 -10.39 -29.56
CA ASP A 600 4.50 -9.16 -29.23
C ASP A 600 5.00 -8.54 -27.91
N GLY A 601 5.93 -7.60 -28.02
CA GLY A 601 6.42 -6.79 -26.90
C GLY A 601 7.67 -7.29 -26.20
N PHE A 602 8.34 -8.31 -26.74
CA PHE A 602 9.69 -8.71 -26.38
C PHE A 602 10.55 -8.99 -27.62
N ARG A 603 11.79 -8.53 -27.58
CA ARG A 603 12.82 -8.71 -28.61
C ARG A 603 14.13 -9.09 -27.94
N LEU A 604 14.77 -10.15 -28.44
CA LEU A 604 16.09 -10.57 -28.01
C LEU A 604 17.10 -10.32 -29.13
N TYR A 605 18.17 -9.63 -28.77
CA TYR A 605 19.31 -9.41 -29.64
C TYR A 605 20.51 -10.20 -29.11
N ARG A 606 21.29 -10.77 -30.03
CA ARG A 606 22.64 -11.26 -29.77
C ARG A 606 23.62 -10.23 -30.28
N ILE A 607 24.46 -9.72 -29.39
CA ILE A 607 25.53 -8.78 -29.69
C ILE A 607 26.81 -9.60 -29.80
N ASP A 608 27.47 -9.56 -30.95
CA ASP A 608 28.74 -10.22 -31.18
C ASP A 608 29.86 -9.50 -30.42
N GLY A 609 30.72 -10.24 -29.73
CA GLY A 609 31.86 -9.68 -29.00
C GLY A 609 32.98 -9.19 -29.94
N ALA A 610 33.74 -8.18 -29.49
CA ALA A 610 34.88 -7.63 -30.24
C ALA A 610 36.01 -8.64 -30.54
N GLY A 611 36.04 -9.78 -29.84
CA GLY A 611 37.06 -10.82 -29.98
C GLY A 611 36.85 -11.81 -31.14
N ARG A 612 35.93 -11.55 -32.08
CA ARG A 612 35.68 -12.39 -33.26
C ARG A 612 36.22 -11.82 -34.56
#